data_AF-A0A2W1H6D7-F1
#
_entry.id   AF-A0A2W1H6D7-F1
#
_cell.length_a   1.000
_cell.length_b   1.000
_cell.length_c   1.000
_cell.angle_alpha   90.00
_cell.angle_beta   90.00
_cell.angle_gamma   90.00
#
_symmetry.space_group_name_H-M   'P 1'
#
loop_
_entity.id
_entity.type
_entity.pdbx_description
1 polymer ?
#
loop_
_entity_poly.entity_id
_entity_poly.type
_entity_poly.pdbx_seq_one_letter_code
_entity_poly.pdbx_strand_id
1 'polypeptide(L)'
;MVTPNAPGLATIQLTLIFSVLFKTYGIPSISSLLVATGQLSSPNSASKRAADTGVVITEVVLNTPSSERTVGGIALMNYLHGWYRKAEKISNEDMLYTLSLFALETIR
;
A
#
# COMPACT_ATOMS: atom_id res chain seq x y z
N MET A 1 -20.89 20.03 8.33
CA MET A 1 -20.50 20.67 7.05
C MET A 1 -19.86 19.58 6.21
N VAL A 2 -20.66 18.90 5.38
CA VAL A 2 -20.19 17.84 4.47
C VAL A 2 -19.59 18.56 3.27
N THR A 3 -18.28 18.48 3.09
CA THR A 3 -17.63 18.98 1.87
C THR A 3 -18.13 18.19 0.67
N PRO A 4 -18.40 18.82 -0.48
CA PRO A 4 -18.90 18.12 -1.65
C PRO A 4 -17.85 17.09 -2.10
N ASN A 5 -18.28 15.83 -2.22
CA ASN A 5 -17.54 14.77 -2.89
C ASN A 5 -17.24 15.23 -4.31
N ALA A 6 -16.01 15.72 -4.56
CA ALA A 6 -15.50 15.94 -5.89
C ALA A 6 -15.02 14.57 -6.43
N PRO A 7 -15.76 13.92 -7.35
CA PRO A 7 -15.41 12.58 -7.84
C PRO A 7 -14.01 12.53 -8.48
N GLY A 8 -13.46 13.68 -8.92
CA GLY A 8 -12.11 13.78 -9.46
C GLY A 8 -11.00 13.59 -8.43
N LEU A 9 -11.18 14.05 -7.18
CA LEU A 9 -10.12 14.00 -6.16
C LEU A 9 -9.87 12.56 -5.70
N ALA A 10 -10.94 11.79 -5.47
CA ALA A 10 -10.82 10.37 -5.13
C ALA A 10 -10.19 9.55 -6.28
N THR A 11 -10.54 9.87 -7.53
CA THR A 11 -9.98 9.20 -8.72
C THR A 11 -8.48 9.49 -8.89
N ILE A 12 -8.04 10.71 -8.64
CA ILE A 12 -6.63 11.10 -8.66
C ILE A 12 -5.86 10.36 -7.56
N GLN A 13 -6.39 10.33 -6.34
CA GLN A 13 -5.75 9.64 -5.20
C GLN A 13 -5.57 8.14 -5.46
N LEU A 14 -6.60 7.47 -5.99
CA LEU A 14 -6.51 6.04 -6.33
C LEU A 14 -5.47 5.75 -7.43
N THR A 15 -5.36 6.66 -8.41
CA THR A 15 -4.36 6.56 -9.49
C THR A 15 -2.94 6.69 -8.95
N LEU A 16 -2.70 7.62 -8.02
CA LEU A 16 -1.39 7.79 -7.36
C LEU A 16 -1.00 6.56 -6.54
N ILE A 17 -1.95 5.98 -5.79
CA ILE A 17 -1.74 4.74 -5.05
C ILE A 17 -1.33 3.60 -6.00
N PHE A 18 -2.02 3.44 -7.12
CA PHE A 18 -1.68 2.41 -8.10
C PHE A 18 -0.30 2.64 -8.74
N SER A 19 0.04 3.89 -9.08
CA SER A 19 1.37 4.25 -9.61
C SER A 19 2.49 3.86 -8.64
N VAL A 20 2.35 4.21 -7.35
CA VAL A 20 3.33 3.87 -6.32
C VAL A 20 3.50 2.35 -6.21
N LEU A 21 2.40 1.60 -6.09
CA LEU A 21 2.45 0.14 -6.00
C LEU A 21 3.11 -0.47 -7.24
N PHE A 22 2.76 0.00 -8.44
CA PHE A 22 3.35 -0.50 -9.68
C PHE A 22 4.87 -0.28 -9.73
N LYS A 23 5.38 0.87 -9.27
CA LYS A 23 6.82 1.13 -9.18
C LYS A 23 7.54 0.18 -8.23
N THR A 24 6.91 -0.24 -7.13
CA THR A 24 7.50 -1.23 -6.22
C THR A 24 7.71 -2.59 -6.88
N TYR A 25 6.89 -2.94 -7.87
CA TYR A 25 7.00 -4.21 -8.60
C TYR A 25 8.25 -4.27 -9.50
N GLY A 26 8.89 -3.14 -9.76
CA GLY A 26 10.17 -3.07 -10.48
C GLY A 26 11.39 -3.44 -9.64
N ILE A 27 11.26 -3.57 -8.32
CA ILE A 27 12.37 -3.92 -7.42
C ILE A 27 12.50 -5.45 -7.31
N PRO A 28 13.66 -6.06 -7.62
CA PRO A 28 13.81 -7.51 -7.68
C PRO A 28 13.47 -8.27 -6.38
N SER A 29 13.81 -7.73 -5.22
CA SER A 29 13.48 -8.32 -3.90
C SER A 29 11.96 -8.39 -3.69
N ILE A 30 11.27 -7.30 -3.98
CA ILE A 30 9.81 -7.18 -3.85
C ILE A 30 9.10 -8.05 -4.88
N SER A 31 9.49 -7.96 -6.16
CA SER A 31 8.83 -8.70 -7.24
C SER A 31 8.95 -10.23 -7.07
N SER A 32 10.11 -10.71 -6.63
CA SER A 32 10.33 -12.14 -6.35
C SER A 32 9.39 -12.64 -5.26
N LEU A 33 9.18 -11.86 -4.20
CA LEU A 33 8.25 -12.22 -3.12
C LEU A 33 6.79 -12.21 -3.59
N LEU A 34 6.41 -11.23 -4.41
CA LEU A 34 5.05 -11.15 -4.97
C LEU A 34 4.72 -12.35 -5.85
N VAL A 35 5.68 -12.79 -6.67
CA VAL A 35 5.56 -14.00 -7.48
C VAL A 35 5.46 -15.25 -6.58
N ALA A 36 6.38 -15.39 -5.61
CA ALA A 36 6.43 -16.55 -4.73
C ALA A 36 5.16 -16.74 -3.89
N THR A 37 4.52 -15.65 -3.47
CA THR A 37 3.29 -15.71 -2.66
C THR A 37 2.02 -15.93 -3.50
N GLY A 38 2.10 -15.75 -4.83
CA GLY A 38 0.95 -15.84 -5.73
C GLY A 38 -0.14 -14.78 -5.49
N GLN A 39 0.08 -13.84 -4.56
CA GLN A 39 -0.96 -12.91 -4.09
C GLN A 39 -1.35 -11.87 -5.13
N LEU A 40 -0.56 -11.67 -6.18
CA LEU A 40 -0.86 -10.77 -7.31
C LEU A 40 -1.07 -11.50 -8.64
N SER A 41 -0.79 -12.81 -8.73
CA SER A 41 -0.84 -13.57 -9.98
C SER A 41 -1.89 -14.67 -9.99
N SER A 42 -2.31 -15.16 -8.82
CA SER A 42 -3.33 -16.21 -8.72
C SER A 42 -4.74 -15.61 -8.87
N PRO A 43 -5.59 -16.15 -9.77
CA PRO A 43 -6.97 -15.67 -9.95
C PRO A 43 -7.82 -15.70 -8.67
N ASN A 44 -7.49 -16.60 -7.75
CA ASN A 44 -8.25 -16.79 -6.50
C ASN A 44 -7.88 -15.77 -5.40
N SER A 45 -6.70 -15.16 -5.47
CA SER A 45 -6.20 -14.26 -4.42
C SER A 45 -5.93 -12.83 -4.88
N ALA A 46 -5.68 -12.61 -6.18
CA ALA A 46 -5.30 -11.30 -6.70
C ALA A 46 -6.36 -10.21 -6.44
N SER A 47 -7.63 -10.48 -6.76
CA SER A 47 -8.71 -9.50 -6.56
C SER A 47 -8.91 -9.14 -5.10
N LYS A 48 -8.88 -10.14 -4.20
CA LYS A 48 -8.98 -9.92 -2.77
C LYS A 48 -7.79 -9.09 -2.26
N ARG A 49 -6.56 -9.44 -2.66
CA ARG A 49 -5.36 -8.71 -2.26
C ARG A 49 -5.41 -7.25 -2.71
N ALA A 50 -5.86 -6.99 -3.94
CA ALA A 50 -6.02 -5.63 -4.45
C ALA A 50 -7.06 -4.83 -3.63
N ALA A 51 -8.22 -5.44 -3.35
CA ALA A 51 -9.26 -4.81 -2.53
C ALA A 51 -8.79 -4.51 -1.10
N ASP A 52 -8.20 -5.50 -0.42
CA ASP A 52 -7.68 -5.36 0.95
C ASP A 52 -6.59 -4.29 1.02
N THR A 53 -5.66 -4.27 0.06
CA THR A 53 -4.60 -3.25 -0.02
C THR A 53 -5.19 -1.87 -0.22
N GLY A 54 -6.19 -1.74 -1.11
CA GLY A 54 -6.90 -0.49 -1.33
C GLY A 54 -7.50 0.06 -0.04
N VAL A 55 -8.23 -0.77 0.72
CA VAL A 55 -8.80 -0.35 2.02
C VAL A 55 -7.72 0.12 2.98
N VAL A 56 -6.68 -0.69 3.22
CA VAL A 56 -5.62 -0.36 4.18
C VAL A 56 -4.92 0.95 3.82
N ILE A 57 -4.53 1.13 2.56
CA ILE A 57 -3.83 2.34 2.13
C ILE A 57 -4.75 3.56 2.21
N THR A 58 -6.02 3.42 1.85
CA THR A 58 -6.99 4.53 1.91
C THR A 58 -7.20 5.00 3.36
N GLU A 59 -7.24 4.09 4.33
CA GLU A 59 -7.33 4.45 5.75
C GLU A 59 -6.10 5.22 6.24
N VAL A 60 -4.91 4.91 5.71
CA VAL A 60 -3.67 5.59 6.06
C VAL A 60 -3.57 6.97 5.41
N VAL A 61 -3.96 7.10 4.13
CA VAL A 61 -3.73 8.30 3.32
C VAL A 61 -4.83 9.35 3.46
N LEU A 62 -6.10 8.95 3.63
CA LEU A 62 -7.23 9.91 3.62
C LEU A 62 -7.62 10.44 5.00
N ASN A 63 -7.14 9.83 6.08
CA ASN A 63 -7.44 10.28 7.44
C ASN A 63 -6.27 11.07 8.05
N THR A 64 -6.53 11.81 9.14
CA THR A 64 -5.48 12.55 9.84
C THR A 64 -4.49 11.58 10.51
N PRO A 65 -3.19 11.91 10.60
CA PRO A 65 -2.17 11.00 11.13
C PRO A 65 -2.42 10.46 12.53
N SER A 66 -3.11 11.23 13.37
CA SER A 66 -3.46 10.87 14.76
C SER A 66 -4.79 10.14 14.90
N SER A 67 -5.54 9.94 13.81
CA SER A 67 -6.82 9.23 13.85
C SER A 67 -6.64 7.75 14.17
N GLU A 68 -7.61 7.15 14.86
CA GLU A 68 -7.63 5.69 15.10
C GLU A 68 -7.60 4.89 13.80
N ARG A 69 -8.18 5.44 12.73
CA ARG A 69 -8.21 4.85 11.39
C ARG A 69 -6.81 4.75 10.78
N THR A 70 -6.06 5.84 10.77
CA THR A 70 -4.67 5.84 10.28
C THR A 70 -3.78 4.94 11.14
N VAL A 71 -3.86 5.05 12.47
CA VAL A 71 -3.06 4.23 13.39
C VAL A 71 -3.38 2.75 13.21
N GLY A 72 -4.66 2.39 13.09
CA GLY A 72 -5.10 1.02 12.83
C GLY A 72 -4.63 0.48 11.48
N GLY A 73 -4.70 1.30 10.42
CA GLY A 73 -4.20 0.93 9.09
C GLY A 73 -2.68 0.66 9.10
N ILE A 74 -1.89 1.54 9.75
CA ILE A 74 -0.45 1.34 9.92
C ILE A 74 -0.16 0.09 10.75
N ALA A 75 -0.89 -0.13 11.84
CA ALA A 75 -0.72 -1.30 12.69
C ALA A 75 -1.02 -2.61 11.93
N LEU A 76 -2.10 -2.64 11.14
CA LEU A 76 -2.45 -3.80 10.30
C LEU A 76 -1.38 -4.07 9.24
N MET A 77 -0.90 -3.02 8.55
CA MET A 77 0.18 -3.14 7.58
C MET A 77 1.46 -3.70 8.21
N ASN A 78 1.84 -3.20 9.40
CA ASN A 78 2.97 -3.70 10.16
C ASN A 78 2.78 -5.14 10.63
N TYR A 79 1.57 -5.52 11.04
CA TYR A 79 1.25 -6.90 11.42
C TYR A 79 1.42 -7.86 10.23
N LEU A 80 0.83 -7.52 9.07
CA LEU A 80 0.90 -8.34 7.86
C LEU A 80 2.33 -8.47 7.33
N HIS A 81 3.09 -7.38 7.29
CA HIS A 81 4.49 -7.41 6.87
C HIS A 81 5.41 -8.02 7.94
N GLY A 82 5.03 -7.99 9.22
CA GLY A 82 5.86 -8.46 10.32
C GLY A 82 6.30 -9.92 10.20
N TRP A 83 5.47 -10.78 9.60
CA TRP A 83 5.78 -12.20 9.40
C TRP A 83 6.88 -12.37 8.35
N TYR A 84 6.77 -11.63 7.24
CA TYR A 84 7.76 -11.61 6.19
C TYR A 84 9.06 -10.93 6.62
N ARG A 85 8.98 -9.89 7.46
CA ARG A 85 10.17 -9.25 8.05
C ARG A 85 10.91 -10.18 8.99
N LYS A 86 10.21 -10.89 9.88
CA LYS A 86 10.82 -11.91 10.76
C LYS A 86 11.48 -13.05 9.98
N ALA A 87 10.94 -13.37 8.81
CA ALA A 87 11.51 -14.37 7.89
C ALA A 87 12.55 -13.76 6.90
N GLU A 88 12.96 -12.50 7.11
CA GLU A 88 13.93 -11.78 6.27
C GLU A 88 13.57 -11.72 4.79
N LYS A 89 12.26 -11.77 4.47
CA LYS A 89 11.72 -11.66 3.10
C LYS A 89 11.37 -10.23 2.70
N ILE A 90 11.18 -9.35 3.68
CA ILE A 90 11.01 -7.90 3.47
C ILE A 90 12.09 -7.21 4.30
N SER A 91 13.02 -6.55 3.61
CA SER A 91 14.07 -5.79 4.28
C SER A 91 13.53 -4.46 4.82
N ASN A 92 14.29 -3.79 5.69
CA ASN A 92 13.91 -2.46 6.14
C ASN A 92 14.05 -1.44 4.99
N GLU A 93 15.01 -1.67 4.10
CA GLU A 93 15.28 -0.90 2.90
C GLU A 93 14.10 -0.96 1.92
N ASP A 94 13.50 -2.14 1.71
CA ASP A 94 12.29 -2.29 0.88
C ASP A 94 11.10 -1.51 1.47
N MET A 95 10.95 -1.51 2.80
CA MET A 95 9.90 -0.76 3.50
C MET A 95 10.12 0.76 3.37
N LEU A 96 11.34 1.24 3.59
CA LEU A 96 11.68 2.66 3.48
C LEU A 96 11.57 3.17 2.04
N TYR A 97 12.02 2.37 1.07
CA TYR A 97 11.83 2.69 -0.36
C TYR A 97 10.35 2.84 -0.70
N THR A 98 9.52 1.86 -0.32
CA THR A 98 8.07 1.92 -0.55
C THR A 98 7.43 3.14 0.12
N LEU A 99 7.77 3.42 1.37
CA LEU A 99 7.28 4.60 2.08
C LEU A 99 7.71 5.90 1.39
N SER A 100 8.96 5.97 0.91
CA SER A 100 9.46 7.15 0.18
C SER A 100 8.68 7.42 -1.11
N LEU A 101 8.26 6.36 -1.83
CA LEU A 101 7.41 6.54 -3.00
C LEU A 101 6.06 7.16 -2.62
N PHE A 102 5.42 6.67 -1.56
CA PHE A 102 4.17 7.26 -1.06
C PHE A 102 4.34 8.72 -0.60
N ALA A 103 5.47 9.07 0.02
CA ALA A 103 5.75 10.42 0.49
C ALA A 103 6.11 11.41 -0.64
N LEU A 104 6.70 10.92 -1.73
CA LEU A 104 7.26 11.77 -2.80
C LEU A 104 6.42 11.80 -4.08
N GLU A 105 5.53 10.84 -4.31
CA GLU A 105 4.73 10.78 -5.54
C GLU A 105 3.84 12.02 -5.71
N THR A 106 3.39 12.63 -4.60
CA THR A 106 2.57 13.86 -4.63
C THR A 106 3.38 15.14 -4.90
N ILE A 107 4.71 15.05 -4.94
CA ILE A 107 5.63 16.19 -5.10
C ILE A 107 6.13 16.32 -6.56
N ARG A 108 5.86 15.32 -7.41
CA ARG A 108 6.24 15.30 -8.82
C ARG A 108 5.08 15.67 -9.73
#